data_AF-A0A2V6PGA5-F1
#
_entry.id   AF-A0A2V6PGA5-F1
#
_cell.length_a   1.000
_cell.length_b   1.000
_cell.length_c   1.000
_cell.angle_alpha   90.00
_cell.angle_beta   90.00
_cell.angle_gamma   90.00
#
_symmetry.space_group_name_H-M   'P 1'
#
loop_
_entity.id
_entity.type
_entity.pdbx_description
1 polymer ?
#
loop_
_entity_poly.entity_id
_entity_poly.type
_entity_poly.pdbx_seq_one_letter_code
_entity_poly.pdbx_strand_id
1 'polypeptide(L)' 'MHRSDDTARTSTVDRIPDPSSINLEAVWNEEWEKNLLDAATERVKRKIDPEQYQLFDFHVLKHWPAKKVARKLSRQSG' A
#
# COMPACT_ATOMS: atom_id res chain seq x y z
N MET A 1 -49.55 9.74 -29.81
CA MET A 1 -49.10 8.36 -29.53
C MET A 1 -47.80 8.45 -28.73
N HIS A 2 -47.77 7.74 -27.59
CA HIS A 2 -46.67 7.43 -26.65
C HIS A 2 -45.49 8.42 -26.47
N ARG A 3 -45.52 9.15 -25.34
CA ARG A 3 -44.33 9.47 -24.54
C ARG A 3 -43.93 8.22 -23.76
N SER A 4 -42.64 7.90 -23.70
CA SER A 4 -41.97 7.44 -22.47
C SER A 4 -40.47 7.41 -22.74
N ASP A 5 -39.79 8.46 -22.28
CA ASP A 5 -38.38 8.40 -21.91
C ASP A 5 -38.24 7.32 -20.84
N ASP A 6 -37.78 6.13 -21.23
CA ASP A 6 -37.50 5.02 -20.31
C ASP A 6 -36.01 4.98 -19.98
N THR A 7 -35.44 6.16 -19.71
CA THR A 7 -34.10 6.29 -19.14
C THR A 7 -34.18 6.94 -17.78
N ALA A 8 -33.61 6.24 -16.80
CA ALA A 8 -33.37 6.66 -15.44
C ALA A 8 -34.58 6.62 -14.51
N ARG A 9 -34.74 5.50 -13.81
CA ARG A 9 -35.16 5.49 -12.39
C ARG A 9 -34.77 4.17 -11.74
N THR A 10 -33.53 4.10 -11.25
CA THR A 10 -33.23 3.22 -10.11
C THR A 10 -34.11 3.69 -8.95
N SER A 11 -35.03 2.83 -8.52
CA SER A 11 -35.98 3.09 -7.45
C SER A 11 -35.27 3.59 -6.19
N THR A 12 -35.74 4.70 -5.64
CA THR A 12 -35.19 5.41 -4.47
C THR A 12 -35.15 4.62 -3.16
N VAL A 13 -35.62 3.37 -3.16
CA VAL A 13 -35.71 2.49 -1.97
C VAL A 13 -34.37 1.86 -1.62
N ASP A 14 -33.41 1.81 -2.55
CA ASP A 14 -32.14 1.07 -2.37
C ASP A 14 -30.96 1.93 -1.86
N ARG A 15 -31.28 3.06 -1.22
CA ARG A 15 -30.29 4.12 -0.89
C ARG A 15 -30.03 4.24 0.61
N ILE A 16 -30.10 3.14 1.35
CA ILE A 16 -29.62 3.08 2.72
C ILE A 16 -28.22 2.46 2.66
N PRO A 17 -27.14 3.24 2.83
CA PRO A 17 -25.80 2.68 2.95
C PRO A 17 -25.77 1.74 4.14
N ASP A 18 -25.26 0.54 3.95
CA ASP A 18 -25.00 -0.39 5.05
C ASP A 18 -24.04 0.29 6.05
N PRO A 19 -24.41 0.45 7.33
CA PRO A 19 -23.53 1.04 8.34
C PRO A 19 -22.26 0.20 8.59
N SER A 20 -22.24 -1.05 8.10
CA SER A 20 -21.07 -1.93 8.07
C SER A 20 -20.39 -2.02 6.70
N SER A 21 -20.77 -1.15 5.74
CA SER A 21 -20.13 -1.11 4.43
C SER A 21 -18.64 -0.82 4.54
N ILE A 22 -17.84 -1.79 4.11
CA ILE A 22 -16.41 -1.62 3.89
C ILE A 22 -16.26 -0.60 2.76
N ASN A 23 -15.42 0.42 2.98
CA ASN A 23 -15.00 1.31 1.93
C ASN A 23 -14.07 0.56 0.97
N LEU A 24 -14.66 -0.15 0.00
CA LEU A 24 -13.95 -0.99 -0.97
C LEU A 24 -12.90 -0.21 -1.76
N GLU A 25 -13.18 1.07 -2.08
CA GLU A 25 -12.25 1.95 -2.77
C GLU A 25 -11.00 2.22 -1.91
N ALA A 26 -11.18 2.48 -0.61
CA ALA A 26 -10.06 2.69 0.30
C ALA A 26 -9.20 1.42 0.44
N VAL A 27 -9.82 0.25 0.63
CA VAL A 27 -9.09 -1.03 0.73
C VAL A 27 -8.35 -1.34 -0.57
N TRP A 28 -9.00 -1.11 -1.71
CA TRP A 28 -8.39 -1.31 -3.01
C TRP A 28 -7.15 -0.42 -3.20
N ASN A 29 -7.24 0.85 -2.83
CA ASN A 29 -6.13 1.79 -2.94
C ASN A 29 -4.97 1.41 -2.01
N GLU A 30 -5.25 1.03 -0.76
CA GLU A 30 -4.22 0.58 0.18
C GLU A 30 -3.46 -0.67 -0.32
N GLU A 31 -4.18 -1.68 -0.82
CA GLU A 31 -3.56 -2.89 -1.34
C GLU A 31 -2.75 -2.62 -2.63
N TRP A 32 -3.21 -1.70 -3.47
CA TRP A 32 -2.47 -1.28 -4.66
C TRP A 32 -1.16 -0.55 -4.31
N GLU A 33 -1.21 0.43 -3.40
CA GLU A 33 -0.03 1.17 -2.96
C GLU A 33 1.02 0.24 -2.32
N LYS A 34 0.55 -0.68 -1.47
CA LYS A 34 1.40 -1.69 -0.84
C LYS A 34 2.06 -2.61 -1.88
N ASN A 35 1.29 -3.10 -2.86
CA ASN A 35 1.84 -3.92 -3.93
C ASN A 35 2.92 -3.18 -4.73
N LEU A 36 2.69 -1.91 -5.03
CA LEU A 36 3.64 -1.06 -5.75
C LEU A 36 4.95 -0.92 -4.96
N LEU A 37 4.85 -0.64 -3.65
CA LEU A 37 6.02 -0.51 -2.77
C LEU A 37 6.80 -1.83 -2.67
N ASP A 38 6.11 -2.96 -2.49
CA ASP A 38 6.71 -4.29 -2.42
C ASP A 38 7.44 -4.62 -3.73
N ALA A 39 6.79 -4.38 -4.87
CA ALA A 39 7.37 -4.66 -6.17
C ALA A 39 8.56 -3.73 -6.50
N ALA A 40 8.56 -2.49 -6.02
CA ALA A 40 9.72 -1.60 -6.13
C ALA A 40 10.88 -2.07 -5.24
N THR A 41 10.57 -2.47 -4.01
CA THR A 41 11.54 -2.97 -3.03
C THR A 41 12.26 -4.22 -3.53
N GLU A 42 11.52 -5.19 -4.07
CA GLU A 42 12.11 -6.40 -4.64
C GLU A 42 13.02 -6.12 -5.83
N ARG A 43 12.71 -5.10 -6.64
CA ARG A 43 13.59 -4.67 -7.73
C ARG A 43 14.88 -4.05 -7.20
N VAL A 44 14.84 -3.30 -6.11
CA VAL A 44 16.04 -2.71 -5.48
C VAL A 44 16.92 -3.81 -4.89
N LYS A 45 16.35 -4.76 -4.13
CA LYS A 45 17.08 -5.89 -3.54
C LYS A 45 17.90 -6.70 -4.56
N ARG A 46 17.40 -6.83 -5.80
CA ARG A 46 18.08 -7.55 -6.88
C ARG A 46 19.25 -6.79 -7.51
N LYS A 47 19.36 -5.48 -7.26
CA LYS A 47 20.34 -4.60 -7.93
C LYS A 47 21.50 -4.18 -7.04
N ILE A 48 21.38 -4.33 -5.73
CA ILE A 48 22.38 -3.87 -4.77
C ILE A 48 22.82 -5.02 -3.87
N ASP A 49 23.98 -4.85 -3.26
CA ASP A 49 24.49 -5.81 -2.27
C ASP A 49 23.52 -5.93 -1.07
N PRO A 50 23.31 -7.15 -0.51
CA PRO A 50 22.41 -7.36 0.62
C PRO A 50 22.72 -6.50 1.86
N GLU A 51 23.99 -6.23 2.16
CA GLU A 51 24.37 -5.40 3.31
C GLU A 51 24.00 -3.92 3.08
N GLN A 52 24.19 -3.44 1.85
CA GLN A 52 23.77 -2.10 1.44
C GLN A 52 22.25 -1.94 1.49
N TYR A 53 21.51 -2.97 1.07
CA TYR A 53 20.06 -2.98 1.21
C TYR A 53 19.62 -2.96 2.67
N GLN A 54 20.27 -3.70 3.57
CA GLN A 54 19.95 -3.67 5.00
C GLN A 54 20.18 -2.28 5.62
N LEU A 55 21.25 -1.58 5.23
CA LEU A 55 21.48 -0.20 5.65
C LEU A 55 20.32 0.71 5.20
N PHE A 56 19.92 0.63 3.93
CA PHE A 56 18.79 1.39 3.38
C PHE A 56 17.47 1.06 4.09
N ASP A 57 17.14 -0.23 4.25
CA ASP A 57 15.91 -0.68 4.93
C ASP A 57 15.84 -0.16 6.37
N PHE A 58 16.91 -0.29 7.14
CA PHE A 58 16.91 0.18 8.53
C PHE A 58 16.87 1.70 8.63
N HIS A 59 17.59 2.42 7.78
CA HIS A 59 17.70 3.88 7.91
C HIS A 59 16.53 4.61 7.26
N VAL A 60 16.15 4.24 6.04
CA VAL A 60 15.16 4.95 5.23
C VAL A 60 13.76 4.42 5.48
N LEU A 61 13.53 3.11 5.29
CA LEU A 61 12.18 2.55 5.42
C LEU A 61 11.73 2.51 6.89
N LYS A 62 12.62 2.07 7.78
CA LYS A 62 12.35 1.96 9.23
C LYS A 62 12.67 3.22 10.01
N HIS A 63 13.22 4.26 9.38
CA HIS A 63 13.52 5.56 9.99
C HIS A 63 14.40 5.46 11.24
N TRP A 64 15.30 4.47 11.32
CA TRP A 64 16.19 4.36 12.47
C TRP A 64 17.32 5.39 12.39
N PRO A 65 17.75 5.97 13.53
CA PRO A 65 18.95 6.79 13.57
C PRO A 65 20.17 6.00 13.10
N ALA A 66 21.05 6.62 12.32
CA ALA A 66 22.25 5.97 11.76
C ALA A 66 23.09 5.23 12.83
N LYS A 67 23.23 5.82 14.03
CA LYS A 67 23.94 5.19 15.16
C LYS A 67 23.32 3.86 15.61
N LYS A 68 21.98 3.72 15.53
CA LYS A 68 21.27 2.47 15.83
C LYS A 68 21.51 1.44 14.72
N VAL A 69 21.48 1.86 13.45
CA VAL A 69 21.73 1.01 12.30
C VAL A 69 23.15 0.43 12.34
N ALA A 70 24.16 1.28 12.55
CA ALA A 70 25.57 0.86 12.66
C ALA A 70 25.76 -0.22 13.73
N ARG A 71 25.24 0.00 14.95
CA ARG A 71 25.32 -1.02 16.02
C ARG A 71 24.63 -2.32 15.65
N LYS A 72 23.51 -2.26 14.92
CA LYS A 72 22.77 -3.45 14.50
C LYS A 72 23.59 -4.27 13.50
N LEU A 73 24.17 -3.61 12.50
CA LEU A 73 24.99 -4.26 11.46
C LEU A 73 26.29 -4.82 12.04
N SER A 74 27.00 -4.08 12.89
CA SER A 74 28.24 -4.58 13.53
C SER A 74 28.04 -5.85 14.36
N ARG A 75 26.84 -6.07 14.92
CA ARG A 75 26.51 -7.30 15.66
C ARG A 75 26.17 -8.49 14.75
N GLN A 76 25.87 -8.24 13.48
CA GLN A 76 25.50 -9.28 12.50
C GLN A 76 26.71 -9.77 11.70
N SER A 77 27.77 -8.97 11.60
CA SER A 77 29.00 -9.27 10.87
C SER A 77 30.11 -9.90 11.74
N GLY A 78 29.77 -10.48 12.90
CA GLY A 78 30.71 -11.08 13.85
C GLY A 78 30.44 -12.54 14.13
#